data_AF-A0A7S0WE08-F1
#
_entry.id   AF-A0A7S0WE08-F1
#
_cell.length_a   1.000
_cell.length_b   1.000
_cell.length_c   1.000
_cell.angle_alpha   90.00
_cell.angle_beta   90.00
_cell.angle_gamma   90.00
#
_symmetry.space_group_name_H-M   'P 1'
#
loop_
_entity.id
_entity.type
_entity.pdbx_description
1 polymer ?
#
loop_
_entity_poly.entity_id
_entity_poly.type
_entity_poly.pdbx_seq_one_letter_code
_entity_poly.pdbx_strand_id
1 'polypeptide(L)'
;DPHPGNVLVREHPTHRGETQVVLLDHGLYSELDECARIAMSNLWVAIAVGDEDRAVAAAKRLRVPDEFTWLMPLALARKTTDGRDVDRKQLEQQWADNKSKGGVGRPGIGEASLIGNNMPKEMIIVLRANALVRNVIKALGNSHAGNISLLEAKRQWSNVRYAILGLCIPRGLGDSTIRTASLGCRVKWRLRTVVI
;
A
#
# COMPACT_ATOMS: atom_id res chain seq x y z
N ASP A 1 13.44 6.05 -7.73
CA ASP A 1 13.65 4.60 -7.63
C ASP A 1 13.77 4.19 -6.17
N PRO A 2 12.87 3.35 -5.63
CA PRO A 2 12.86 2.96 -4.21
C PRO A 2 13.97 1.94 -3.82
N HIS A 3 15.08 1.84 -4.56
CA HIS A 3 16.17 0.91 -4.28
C HIS A 3 16.73 1.07 -2.85
N PRO A 4 17.03 -0.02 -2.11
CA PRO A 4 17.52 0.08 -0.72
C PRO A 4 18.79 0.91 -0.57
N GLY A 5 19.68 0.88 -1.58
CA GLY A 5 20.89 1.71 -1.61
C GLY A 5 20.64 3.22 -1.66
N ASN A 6 19.40 3.65 -1.95
CA ASN A 6 19.01 5.05 -1.98
C ASN A 6 18.47 5.55 -0.63
N VAL A 7 18.46 4.71 0.40
CA VAL A 7 17.94 5.03 1.73
C VAL A 7 19.06 4.89 2.75
N LEU A 8 19.45 6.00 3.37
CA LEU A 8 20.38 6.04 4.49
C LEU A 8 19.60 6.28 5.79
N VAL A 9 19.90 5.48 6.81
CA VAL A 9 19.39 5.69 8.16
C VAL A 9 20.53 6.20 9.02
N ARG A 10 20.35 7.36 9.66
CA ARG A 10 21.35 7.98 10.54
C ARG A 10 20.69 8.62 11.76
N GLU A 11 21.48 8.99 12.76
CA GLU A 11 20.98 9.84 13.85
C GLU A 11 20.62 11.24 13.32
N HIS A 12 19.56 11.83 13.89
CA HIS A 12 19.15 13.17 13.51
C HIS A 12 20.22 14.19 13.91
N PRO A 13 20.70 15.04 12.99
CA PRO A 13 21.86 15.91 13.23
C PRO A 13 21.64 16.92 14.35
N THR A 14 20.38 17.25 14.66
CA THR A 14 19.99 18.24 15.69
C THR A 14 19.13 17.67 16.81
N HIS A 15 18.65 16.42 16.70
CA HIS A 15 17.70 15.83 17.65
C HIS A 15 18.27 14.51 18.18
N ARG A 16 18.94 14.59 19.33
CA ARG A 16 19.64 13.44 19.91
C ARG A 16 18.65 12.33 20.25
N GLY A 17 18.93 11.11 19.80
CA GLY A 17 18.06 9.95 19.99
C GLY A 17 16.96 9.78 18.93
N GLU A 18 16.81 10.74 18.00
CA GLU A 18 15.90 10.59 16.87
C GLU A 18 16.60 9.96 15.67
N THR A 19 15.87 9.12 14.94
CA THR A 19 16.34 8.51 13.70
C THR A 19 15.90 9.35 12.50
N GLN A 20 16.84 9.67 11.62
CA GLN A 20 16.59 10.33 10.36
C GLN A 20 16.73 9.34 9.20
N VAL A 21 15.72 9.32 8.33
CA VAL A 21 15.78 8.63 7.03
C VAL A 21 16.13 9.66 5.96
N VAL A 22 17.23 9.43 5.25
CA VAL A 22 17.74 10.29 4.18
C VAL A 22 17.57 9.56 2.85
N LEU A 23 16.87 10.20 1.90
CA LEU A 23 16.81 9.75 0.52
C LEU A 23 18.02 10.33 -0.23
N LEU A 24 18.81 9.47 -0.84
CA LEU A 24 20.07 9.85 -1.49
C LEU A 24 19.87 10.18 -2.98
N ASP A 25 19.00 9.42 -3.65
CA ASP A 25 18.78 9.52 -5.10
C ASP A 25 17.40 10.11 -5.41
N HIS A 26 17.42 11.16 -6.22
CA HIS A 26 16.27 11.95 -6.66
C HIS A 26 16.08 11.90 -8.18
N GLY A 27 16.84 11.08 -8.91
CA GLY A 27 16.88 11.07 -10.38
C GLY A 27 15.67 10.39 -11.06
N LEU A 28 14.88 9.62 -10.31
CA LEU A 28 13.75 8.84 -10.85
C LEU A 28 12.46 9.12 -10.08
N TYR A 29 11.99 10.35 -10.21
CA TYR A 29 10.64 10.75 -9.80
C TYR A 29 9.63 10.58 -10.93
N SER A 30 8.41 10.23 -10.55
CA SER A 30 7.27 10.20 -11.43
C SER A 30 6.11 10.87 -10.74
N GLU A 31 5.45 11.77 -11.44
CA GLU A 31 4.20 12.34 -10.96
C GLU A 31 3.09 11.32 -11.14
N LEU A 32 2.26 11.17 -10.12
CA LEU A 32 1.09 10.30 -10.18
C LEU A 32 -0.12 11.12 -10.59
N ASP A 33 -0.83 10.67 -11.63
CA ASP A 33 -2.09 11.28 -12.04
C ASP A 33 -3.09 11.34 -10.87
N GLU A 34 -3.85 12.43 -10.80
CA GLU A 34 -4.75 12.71 -9.69
C GLU A 34 -5.87 11.65 -9.58
N CYS A 35 -6.40 11.18 -10.71
CA CYS A 35 -7.42 10.12 -10.71
C CYS A 35 -6.82 8.80 -10.22
N ALA A 36 -5.61 8.46 -10.64
CA ALA A 36 -4.90 7.26 -10.16
C ALA A 36 -4.59 7.33 -8.66
N ARG A 37 -4.16 8.51 -8.17
CA ARG A 37 -3.92 8.76 -6.75
C ARG A 37 -5.18 8.58 -5.92
N ILE A 38 -6.29 9.21 -6.32
CA ILE A 38 -7.59 9.10 -5.64
C ILE A 38 -8.09 7.64 -5.67
N ALA A 39 -7.91 6.94 -6.79
CA ALA A 39 -8.31 5.54 -6.90
C ALA A 39 -7.49 4.65 -5.95
N MET A 40 -6.16 4.80 -5.89
CA MET A 40 -5.31 4.06 -4.95
C MET A 40 -5.65 4.39 -3.49
N SER A 41 -5.92 5.66 -3.17
CA SER A 41 -6.38 6.05 -1.84
C SER A 41 -7.71 5.41 -1.46
N ASN A 42 -8.68 5.39 -2.38
CA ASN A 42 -9.96 4.71 -2.15
C ASN A 42 -9.77 3.20 -1.94
N LEU A 43 -8.87 2.57 -2.70
CA LEU A 43 -8.58 1.16 -2.58
C LEU A 43 -8.02 0.81 -1.19
N TRP A 44 -7.05 1.56 -0.69
CA TRP A 44 -6.50 1.35 0.67
C TRP A 44 -7.55 1.52 1.76
N VAL A 45 -8.40 2.55 1.67
CA VAL A 45 -9.49 2.77 2.63
C VAL A 45 -10.51 1.64 2.57
N ALA A 46 -10.92 1.24 1.38
CA ALA A 46 -11.89 0.15 1.17
C ALA A 46 -11.41 -1.17 1.78
N ILE A 47 -10.15 -1.54 1.52
CA ILE A 47 -9.52 -2.73 2.10
C ILE A 47 -9.51 -2.68 3.64
N ALA A 48 -9.28 -1.51 4.22
CA ALA A 48 -9.21 -1.35 5.68
C ALA A 48 -10.56 -1.50 6.37
N VAL A 49 -11.65 -1.08 5.71
CA VAL A 49 -13.01 -1.14 6.26
C VAL A 49 -13.82 -2.35 5.77
N GLY A 50 -13.26 -3.17 4.87
CA GLY A 50 -13.95 -4.33 4.29
C GLY A 50 -15.04 -3.98 3.28
N ASP A 51 -14.92 -2.83 2.60
CA ASP A 51 -15.88 -2.37 1.58
C ASP A 51 -15.50 -2.91 0.20
N GLU A 52 -16.03 -4.10 -0.13
CA GLU A 52 -15.71 -4.82 -1.36
C GLU A 52 -16.10 -4.04 -2.62
N ASP A 53 -17.30 -3.46 -2.65
CA ASP A 53 -17.80 -2.69 -3.79
C ASP A 53 -16.89 -1.50 -4.10
N ARG A 54 -16.46 -0.78 -3.05
CA ARG A 54 -15.52 0.34 -3.20
C ARG A 54 -14.14 -0.13 -3.63
N ALA A 55 -13.67 -1.27 -3.13
CA ALA A 55 -12.38 -1.85 -3.53
C ALA A 55 -12.39 -2.22 -5.02
N VAL A 56 -13.45 -2.87 -5.49
CA VAL A 56 -13.65 -3.21 -6.91
C VAL A 56 -13.73 -1.95 -7.77
N ALA A 57 -14.55 -0.97 -7.39
CA ALA A 57 -14.67 0.29 -8.13
C ALA A 57 -13.35 1.07 -8.19
N ALA A 58 -12.53 1.01 -7.13
CA ALA A 58 -11.21 1.63 -7.10
C ALA A 58 -10.20 0.87 -7.98
N ALA A 59 -10.21 -0.46 -7.96
CA ALA A 59 -9.36 -1.30 -8.82
C ALA A 59 -9.68 -1.08 -10.31
N LYS A 60 -10.96 -1.00 -10.68
CA LYS A 60 -11.37 -0.67 -12.06
C LYS A 60 -10.89 0.71 -12.51
N ARG A 61 -10.93 1.71 -11.63
CA ARG A 61 -10.38 3.05 -11.92
C ARG A 61 -8.86 3.03 -12.13
N LEU A 62 -8.16 2.08 -11.49
CA LEU A 62 -6.75 1.79 -11.74
C LEU A 62 -6.52 0.90 -12.98
N ARG A 63 -7.57 0.63 -13.77
CA ARG A 63 -7.52 -0.23 -14.97
C ARG A 63 -7.08 -1.66 -14.67
N VAL A 64 -7.34 -2.15 -13.46
CA VAL A 64 -7.19 -3.57 -13.14
C VAL A 64 -8.30 -4.33 -13.86
N PRO A 65 -8.01 -5.40 -14.62
CA PRO A 65 -9.04 -6.22 -15.25
C PRO A 65 -10.00 -6.81 -14.20
N ASP A 66 -11.28 -6.93 -14.56
CA ASP A 66 -12.36 -7.28 -13.63
C ASP A 66 -12.10 -8.62 -12.92
N GLU A 67 -11.59 -9.61 -13.66
CA GLU A 67 -11.22 -10.94 -13.19
C GLU A 67 -10.06 -10.94 -12.16
N PHE A 68 -9.35 -9.82 -12.02
CA PHE A 68 -8.19 -9.68 -11.13
C PHE A 68 -8.41 -8.66 -10.00
N THR A 69 -9.57 -8.03 -9.91
CA THR A 69 -9.85 -7.04 -8.87
C THR A 69 -9.70 -7.61 -7.45
N TRP A 70 -10.08 -8.87 -7.25
CA TRP A 70 -9.92 -9.61 -5.99
C TRP A 70 -8.46 -9.80 -5.55
N LEU A 71 -7.48 -9.67 -6.46
CA LEU A 71 -6.06 -9.77 -6.13
C LEU A 71 -5.53 -8.53 -5.42
N MET A 72 -6.21 -7.39 -5.55
CA MET A 72 -5.70 -6.12 -5.03
C MET A 72 -5.61 -6.09 -3.49
N PRO A 73 -6.66 -6.49 -2.73
CA PRO A 73 -6.57 -6.61 -1.27
C PRO A 73 -5.48 -7.58 -0.80
N LEU A 74 -5.34 -8.70 -1.52
CA LEU A 74 -4.36 -9.73 -1.22
C LEU A 74 -2.92 -9.22 -1.46
N ALA A 75 -2.68 -8.55 -2.59
CA ALA A 75 -1.37 -8.03 -2.96
C ALA A 75 -0.90 -6.87 -2.07
N LEU A 76 -1.82 -5.99 -1.67
CA LEU A 76 -1.50 -4.78 -0.90
C LEU A 76 -1.43 -5.03 0.61
N ALA A 77 -2.39 -5.77 1.15
CA ALA A 77 -2.62 -5.90 2.59
C ALA A 77 -2.67 -7.36 3.10
N ARG A 78 -2.57 -8.36 2.22
CA ARG A 78 -2.83 -9.78 2.56
C ARG A 78 -4.21 -9.99 3.20
N LYS A 79 -5.18 -9.27 2.65
CA LYS A 79 -6.58 -9.35 3.06
C LYS A 79 -7.42 -9.99 1.96
N THR A 80 -8.52 -10.60 2.35
CA THR A 80 -9.62 -10.96 1.46
C THR A 80 -10.36 -9.71 0.98
N THR A 81 -11.28 -9.87 0.03
CA THR A 81 -12.09 -8.76 -0.49
C THR A 81 -12.99 -8.12 0.58
N ASP A 82 -13.43 -8.90 1.56
CA ASP A 82 -14.17 -8.46 2.74
C ASP A 82 -13.29 -7.91 3.89
N GLY A 83 -11.99 -7.72 3.66
CA GLY A 83 -11.07 -7.06 4.61
C GLY A 83 -10.53 -7.95 5.74
N ARG A 84 -10.89 -9.25 5.78
CA ARG A 84 -10.35 -10.21 6.75
C ARG A 84 -8.89 -10.55 6.44
N ASP A 85 -8.12 -10.83 7.49
CA ASP A 85 -6.73 -11.26 7.33
C ASP A 85 -6.66 -12.68 6.76
N VAL A 86 -5.75 -12.89 5.81
CA VAL A 86 -5.56 -14.19 5.18
C VAL A 86 -4.39 -14.93 5.82
N ASP A 87 -4.65 -16.14 6.32
CA ASP A 87 -3.58 -17.07 6.68
C ASP A 87 -2.92 -17.59 5.40
N ARG A 88 -1.64 -17.28 5.27
CA ARG A 88 -0.82 -17.66 4.11
C ARG A 88 -0.77 -19.17 3.91
N LYS A 89 -0.67 -19.97 4.97
CA LYS A 89 -0.56 -21.43 4.85
C LYS A 89 -1.86 -22.02 4.30
N GLN A 90 -2.99 -21.54 4.83
CA GLN A 90 -4.31 -21.96 4.36
C GLN A 90 -4.54 -21.56 2.91
N LEU A 91 -4.14 -20.35 2.53
CA LEU A 91 -4.28 -19.87 1.15
C LEU A 91 -3.42 -20.66 0.15
N GLU A 92 -2.16 -20.94 0.51
CA GLU A 92 -1.26 -21.74 -0.32
C GLU A 92 -1.82 -23.17 -0.51
N GLN A 93 -2.42 -23.75 0.53
CA GLN A 93 -3.07 -25.05 0.45
C GLN A 93 -4.34 -25.02 -0.41
N GLN A 94 -5.21 -24.02 -0.25
CA GLN A 94 -6.39 -23.83 -1.10
C GLN A 94 -6.04 -23.71 -2.58
N TRP A 95 -4.97 -22.98 -2.91
CA TRP A 95 -4.50 -22.88 -4.29
C TRP A 95 -3.92 -24.19 -4.84
N ALA A 96 -3.22 -24.96 -4.01
CA ALA A 96 -2.72 -26.28 -4.40
C ALA A 96 -3.88 -27.25 -4.66
N ASP A 97 -4.89 -27.25 -3.80
CA ASP A 97 -6.08 -28.09 -3.91
C ASP A 97 -6.92 -27.71 -5.14
N ASN A 98 -7.14 -26.42 -5.37
CA ASN A 98 -7.86 -25.93 -6.56
C ASN A 98 -7.14 -26.30 -7.85
N LYS A 99 -5.81 -26.13 -7.90
CA LYS A 99 -5.02 -26.52 -9.07
C LYS A 99 -5.09 -28.03 -9.34
N SER A 100 -5.06 -28.84 -8.29
CA SER A 100 -5.16 -30.30 -8.39
C SER A 100 -6.52 -30.77 -8.91
N LYS A 101 -7.57 -29.96 -8.71
CA LYS A 101 -8.93 -30.18 -9.23
C LYS A 101 -9.15 -29.57 -10.63
N GLY A 102 -8.10 -29.08 -11.30
CA GLY A 102 -8.20 -28.42 -12.60
C GLY A 102 -8.70 -26.98 -12.57
N GLY A 103 -8.82 -26.39 -11.38
CA GLY A 103 -9.18 -24.98 -11.18
C GLY A 103 -7.97 -24.04 -11.19
N VAL A 104 -8.22 -22.77 -10.83
CA VAL A 104 -7.19 -21.72 -10.82
C VAL A 104 -6.25 -21.93 -9.62
N GLY A 105 -4.94 -21.99 -9.91
CA GLY A 105 -3.90 -22.09 -8.90
C GLY A 105 -3.48 -20.75 -8.32
N ARG A 106 -2.30 -20.72 -7.70
CA ARG A 106 -1.70 -19.47 -7.21
C ARG A 106 -1.51 -18.49 -8.39
N PRO A 107 -2.00 -17.24 -8.28
CA PRO A 107 -1.75 -16.19 -9.26
C PRO A 107 -0.26 -16.04 -9.52
N GLY A 108 0.12 -16.10 -10.80
CA GLY A 108 1.50 -16.13 -11.25
C GLY A 108 1.96 -14.79 -11.84
N ILE A 109 3.03 -14.89 -12.63
CA ILE A 109 3.64 -13.75 -13.33
C ILE A 109 2.74 -13.26 -14.46
N GLY A 110 1.94 -14.14 -15.08
CA GLY A 110 1.04 -13.79 -16.18
C GLY A 110 -0.03 -12.80 -15.74
N GLU A 111 -0.75 -13.13 -14.66
CA GLU A 111 -1.79 -12.27 -14.08
C GLU A 111 -1.19 -10.94 -13.60
N ALA A 112 -0.02 -10.99 -12.95
CA ALA A 112 0.68 -9.77 -12.54
C ALA A 112 1.07 -8.89 -13.74
N SER A 113 1.47 -9.49 -14.86
CA SER A 113 1.81 -8.77 -16.09
C SER A 113 0.57 -8.14 -16.74
N LEU A 114 -0.57 -8.84 -16.75
CA LEU A 114 -1.84 -8.32 -17.26
C LEU A 114 -2.32 -7.11 -16.44
N ILE A 115 -2.24 -7.20 -15.11
CA ILE A 115 -2.56 -6.06 -14.23
C ILE A 115 -1.60 -4.90 -14.50
N GLY A 116 -0.29 -5.18 -14.55
CA GLY A 116 0.75 -4.17 -14.75
C GLY A 116 0.65 -3.46 -16.09
N ASN A 117 0.28 -4.15 -17.16
CA ASN A 117 0.17 -3.60 -18.51
C ASN A 117 -1.03 -2.66 -18.68
N ASN A 118 -2.13 -2.90 -17.96
CA ASN A 118 -3.34 -2.07 -18.05
C ASN A 118 -3.29 -0.87 -17.09
N MET A 119 -2.63 -1.03 -15.95
CA MET A 119 -2.53 -0.01 -14.91
C MET A 119 -1.69 1.20 -15.37
N PRO A 120 -1.95 2.42 -14.86
CA PRO A 120 -1.05 3.56 -15.06
C PRO A 120 0.39 3.19 -14.70
N LYS A 121 1.35 3.51 -15.57
CA LYS A 121 2.76 3.08 -15.44
C LYS A 121 3.38 3.56 -14.14
N GLU A 122 2.98 4.74 -13.69
CA GLU A 122 3.44 5.40 -12.47
C GLU A 122 2.98 4.63 -11.22
N MET A 123 1.85 3.93 -11.31
CA MET A 123 1.35 3.09 -10.22
C MET A 123 2.23 1.86 -9.98
N ILE A 124 2.94 1.37 -11.00
CA ILE A 124 3.92 0.29 -10.83
C ILE A 124 5.00 0.73 -9.84
N ILE A 125 5.40 2.00 -9.85
CA ILE A 125 6.39 2.55 -8.91
C ILE A 125 5.85 2.50 -7.48
N VAL A 126 4.57 2.85 -7.28
CA VAL A 126 3.88 2.79 -5.97
C VAL A 126 3.80 1.34 -5.47
N LEU A 127 3.42 0.40 -6.34
CA LEU A 127 3.37 -1.03 -6.00
C LEU A 127 4.75 -1.58 -5.64
N ARG A 128 5.79 -1.19 -6.38
CA ARG A 128 7.19 -1.55 -6.09
C ARG A 128 7.64 -0.98 -4.75
N ALA A 129 7.36 0.29 -4.46
CA ALA A 129 7.67 0.90 -3.17
C ALA A 129 6.99 0.14 -2.01
N ASN A 130 5.71 -0.21 -2.16
CA ASN A 130 5.00 -1.00 -1.16
C ASN A 130 5.60 -2.41 -0.97
N ALA A 131 6.00 -3.07 -2.06
CA ALA A 131 6.68 -4.37 -2.01
C ALA A 131 8.05 -4.29 -1.32
N LEU A 132 8.80 -3.20 -1.55
CA LEU A 132 10.10 -2.97 -0.92
C LEU A 132 9.99 -2.74 0.57
N VAL A 133 9.02 -1.92 1.03
CA VAL A 133 8.76 -1.74 2.46
C VAL A 133 8.41 -3.07 3.12
N ARG A 134 7.62 -3.92 2.47
CA ARG A 134 7.34 -5.29 2.96
C ARG A 134 8.60 -6.14 3.06
N ASN A 135 9.51 -6.06 2.10
CA ASN A 135 10.77 -6.81 2.14
C ASN A 135 11.68 -6.32 3.27
N VAL A 136 11.73 -5.02 3.52
CA VAL A 136 12.43 -4.44 4.68
C VAL A 136 11.83 -4.95 5.99
N ILE A 137 10.50 -4.96 6.12
CA ILE A 137 9.84 -5.51 7.32
C ILE A 137 10.18 -6.98 7.54
N LYS A 138 10.20 -7.80 6.48
CA LYS A 138 10.61 -9.20 6.57
C LYS A 138 12.06 -9.33 7.02
N ALA A 139 12.97 -8.55 6.44
CA ALA A 139 14.39 -8.57 6.81
C ALA A 139 14.58 -8.20 8.28
N LEU A 140 13.91 -7.15 8.77
CA LEU A 140 13.97 -6.71 10.17
C LEU A 140 13.29 -7.70 11.12
N GLY A 141 12.18 -8.27 10.71
CA GLY A 141 11.39 -9.18 11.54
C GLY A 141 11.97 -10.59 11.64
N ASN A 142 12.76 -11.04 10.66
CA ASN A 142 13.54 -12.28 10.79
C ASN A 142 14.55 -12.21 11.93
N SER A 143 15.01 -11.01 12.30
CA SER A 143 15.88 -10.80 13.46
C SER A 143 15.12 -10.82 14.79
N HIS A 144 13.80 -10.62 14.80
CA HIS A 144 12.94 -10.57 16.00
C HIS A 144 11.53 -11.11 15.68
N ALA A 145 11.37 -12.44 15.67
CA ALA A 145 10.22 -13.17 15.11
C ALA A 145 8.82 -12.74 15.61
N GLY A 146 8.71 -12.16 16.82
CA GLY A 146 7.44 -11.67 17.37
C GLY A 146 6.92 -10.36 16.74
N ASN A 147 7.75 -9.60 16.02
CA ASN A 147 7.44 -8.24 15.58
C ASN A 147 6.88 -8.15 14.15
N ILE A 148 6.92 -9.21 13.33
CA ILE A 148 6.52 -9.13 11.91
C ILE A 148 5.05 -8.73 11.77
N SER A 149 4.15 -9.38 12.50
CA SER A 149 2.71 -9.09 12.43
C SER A 149 2.40 -7.66 12.86
N LEU A 150 3.08 -7.18 13.92
CA LEU A 150 2.94 -5.80 14.40
C LEU A 150 3.46 -4.78 13.38
N LEU A 151 4.63 -5.03 12.79
CA LEU A 151 5.23 -4.14 11.78
C LEU A 151 4.38 -4.10 10.50
N GLU A 152 3.82 -5.23 10.08
CA GLU A 152 2.89 -5.29 8.95
C GLU A 152 1.58 -4.56 9.24
N ALA A 153 1.02 -4.70 10.44
CA ALA A 153 -0.13 -3.91 10.86
C ALA A 153 0.18 -2.41 10.84
N LYS A 154 1.33 -1.99 11.40
CA LYS A 154 1.79 -0.58 11.37
C LYS A 154 1.95 -0.06 9.95
N ARG A 155 2.49 -0.86 9.02
CA ARG A 155 2.61 -0.49 7.60
C ARG A 155 1.23 -0.27 6.97
N GLN A 156 0.30 -1.20 7.16
CA GLN A 156 -1.04 -1.10 6.59
C GLN A 156 -1.77 0.14 7.11
N TRP A 157 -1.79 0.35 8.42
CA TRP A 157 -2.41 1.54 9.02
C TRP A 157 -1.74 2.85 8.59
N SER A 158 -0.42 2.84 8.39
CA SER A 158 0.28 4.00 7.83
C SER A 158 -0.18 4.31 6.40
N ASN A 159 -0.30 3.28 5.54
CA ASN A 159 -0.83 3.45 4.19
C ASN A 159 -2.29 3.95 4.21
N VAL A 160 -3.13 3.43 5.11
CA VAL A 160 -4.52 3.90 5.27
C VAL A 160 -4.57 5.36 5.71
N ARG A 161 -3.74 5.75 6.69
CA ARG A 161 -3.64 7.14 7.15
C ARG A 161 -3.29 8.08 6.00
N TYR A 162 -2.28 7.76 5.20
CA TYR A 162 -1.89 8.58 4.06
C TYR A 162 -2.86 8.47 2.88
N ALA A 163 -3.56 7.35 2.73
CA ALA A 163 -4.64 7.22 1.75
C ALA A 163 -5.79 8.19 2.06
N ILE A 164 -6.21 8.28 3.32
CA ILE A 164 -7.22 9.25 3.79
C ILE A 164 -6.74 10.68 3.51
N LEU A 165 -5.46 10.97 3.78
CA LEU A 165 -4.88 12.27 3.44
C LEU A 165 -4.98 12.54 1.93
N GLY A 166 -4.70 11.53 1.13
CA GLY A 166 -4.83 11.60 -0.32
C GLY A 166 -6.25 11.97 -0.76
N LEU A 167 -7.28 11.44 -0.10
CA LEU A 167 -8.67 11.82 -0.41
C LEU A 167 -9.03 13.25 0.02
N CYS A 168 -8.38 13.77 1.06
CA CYS A 168 -8.71 15.08 1.63
C CYS A 168 -7.91 16.24 1.03
N ILE A 169 -6.69 15.99 0.55
CA ILE A 169 -5.79 17.04 0.04
C ILE A 169 -5.77 17.04 -1.49
N PRO A 170 -5.97 18.21 -2.14
CA PRO A 170 -5.76 18.38 -3.56
C PRO A 170 -4.28 18.17 -3.93
N ARG A 171 -3.99 17.43 -5.01
CA ARG A 171 -2.63 17.26 -5.58
C ARG A 171 -1.63 16.48 -4.72
N GLY A 172 -2.07 15.64 -3.79
CA GLY A 172 -1.19 14.58 -3.24
C GLY A 172 -0.10 15.02 -2.27
N LEU A 173 -0.29 16.12 -1.56
CA LEU A 173 0.75 16.68 -0.70
C LEU A 173 0.75 16.07 0.72
N GLY A 174 1.95 15.88 1.28
CA GLY A 174 2.18 15.21 2.58
C GLY A 174 1.97 16.12 3.82
N ASP A 175 2.37 15.63 5.00
CA ASP A 175 2.17 16.31 6.30
C ASP A 175 2.78 17.73 6.36
N SER A 176 3.85 18.00 5.62
CA SER A 176 4.44 19.34 5.47
C SER A 176 3.47 20.34 4.86
N THR A 177 2.53 19.85 4.04
CA THR A 177 1.62 20.66 3.24
C THR A 177 0.23 20.74 3.84
N ILE A 178 -0.11 19.86 4.79
CA ILE A 178 -1.22 20.08 5.73
C ILE A 178 -1.09 21.46 6.41
N ARG A 179 0.14 21.91 6.69
CA ARG A 179 0.37 23.22 7.32
C ARG A 179 -0.16 24.38 6.47
N THR A 180 -0.16 24.25 5.14
CA THR A 180 -0.67 25.24 4.20
C THR A 180 -2.12 24.98 3.77
N ALA A 181 -2.73 23.87 4.18
CA ALA A 181 -4.11 23.54 3.87
C ALA A 181 -5.13 24.35 4.68
N SER A 182 -6.36 24.46 4.16
CA SER A 182 -7.47 25.17 4.83
C SER A 182 -7.78 24.59 6.21
N LEU A 183 -8.32 25.43 7.11
CA LEU A 183 -8.65 25.02 8.48
C LEU A 183 -9.61 23.82 8.51
N GLY A 184 -10.61 23.80 7.62
CA GLY A 184 -11.55 22.68 7.49
C GLY A 184 -10.88 21.36 7.11
N CYS A 185 -9.87 21.38 6.22
CA CYS A 185 -9.10 20.19 5.89
C CYS A 185 -8.26 19.70 7.08
N ARG A 186 -7.62 20.62 7.80
CA ARG A 186 -6.82 20.30 8.99
C ARG A 186 -7.66 19.69 10.11
N VAL A 187 -8.85 20.23 10.36
CA VAL A 187 -9.79 19.73 11.37
C VAL A 187 -10.32 18.34 10.98
N LYS A 188 -10.75 18.15 9.73
CA LYS A 188 -11.19 16.84 9.22
C LYS A 188 -10.09 15.78 9.35
N TRP A 189 -8.84 16.13 9.08
CA TRP A 189 -7.70 15.23 9.24
C TRP A 189 -7.47 14.85 10.71
N ARG A 190 -7.35 15.85 11.62
CA ARG A 190 -7.14 15.57 13.05
C ARG A 190 -8.25 14.73 13.67
N LEU A 191 -9.51 15.01 13.32
CA LEU A 191 -10.65 14.22 13.81
C LEU A 191 -10.58 12.76 13.34
N ARG A 192 -10.22 12.51 12.07
CA ARG A 192 -10.08 11.15 11.54
C ARG A 192 -8.90 10.38 12.13
N THR A 193 -7.82 11.05 12.53
CA THR A 193 -6.68 10.40 13.21
C THR A 193 -6.93 10.09 14.69
N VAL A 194 -7.92 10.74 15.32
CA VAL A 194 -8.26 10.52 16.74
C VAL A 194 -9.32 9.43 16.92
N VAL A 195 -10.13 9.18 15.88
CA VAL A 195 -11.22 8.18 15.88
C VAL A 195 -10.75 6.79 15.42
N ILE A 196 -9.46 6.63 15.10
CA ILE A 196 -8.81 5.34 14.78
C ILE A 196 -7.86 4.99 15.92
#